data_AF-H2ANC5-F1
#
_entry.id   AF-H2ANC5-F1
#
_cell.length_a   1.000
_cell.length_b   1.000
_cell.length_c   1.000
_cell.angle_alpha   90.00
_cell.angle_beta   90.00
_cell.angle_gamma   90.00
#
_symmetry.space_group_name_H-M   'P 1'
#
loop_
_entity.id
_entity.type
_entity.pdbx_description
1 polymer ?
#
loop_
_entity_poly.entity_id
_entity_poly.type
_entity_poly.pdbx_seq_one_letter_code
_entity_poly.pdbx_strand_id
1 'polypeptide(L)'
;MAETLKDKIVDDFESADDSFLSYLLAKKQTVNIDKIRLNTIRESLSHNGSAELDANGDMFRSLEFEMRKRSHIFLQTSNEQYRQLQEQMKKRRYSVDFDSPPEEIENIPETSMEESVEEDDLTELRKRLLTKSAGSETGGNDNIDKQLQEHDNIQSDLMNDMVKLVSNLKDGAVAFQNALEEDEKILNAAEIGIHVASNGIKDMSGRLQKYDKKKLSLWFYLCSMIFMVLGLIVTFVIVRLFPAL
;
A
#
# COMPACT_ATOMS: atom_id res chain seq x y z
N MET A 1 -10.44 -35.63 -24.00
CA MET A 1 -9.42 -35.17 -23.02
C MET A 1 -9.20 -33.66 -23.07
N ALA A 2 -9.17 -33.06 -24.28
CA ALA A 2 -9.01 -31.60 -24.44
C ALA A 2 -10.25 -30.78 -24.04
N GLU A 3 -11.47 -31.22 -24.36
CA GLU A 3 -12.71 -30.51 -23.95
C GLU A 3 -12.92 -30.53 -22.42
N THR A 4 -12.65 -31.65 -21.78
CA THR A 4 -12.68 -31.79 -20.30
C THR A 4 -11.63 -30.92 -19.60
N LEU A 5 -10.55 -30.55 -20.29
CA LEU A 5 -9.54 -29.62 -19.79
C LEU A 5 -10.03 -28.17 -19.90
N LYS A 6 -10.71 -27.82 -21.01
CA LYS A 6 -11.32 -26.51 -21.20
C LYS A 6 -12.41 -26.24 -20.16
N ASP A 7 -13.27 -27.21 -19.87
CA ASP A 7 -14.32 -27.06 -18.86
C ASP A 7 -13.77 -26.94 -17.44
N LYS A 8 -12.79 -27.77 -17.05
CA LYS A 8 -12.11 -27.65 -15.75
C LYS A 8 -11.38 -26.32 -15.57
N ILE A 9 -10.81 -25.79 -16.66
CA ILE A 9 -10.13 -24.50 -16.64
C ILE A 9 -11.13 -23.36 -16.41
N VAL A 10 -12.34 -23.45 -16.96
CA VAL A 10 -13.40 -22.44 -16.80
C VAL A 10 -13.98 -22.46 -15.38
N ASP A 11 -14.22 -23.66 -14.81
CA ASP A 11 -14.69 -23.83 -13.43
C ASP A 11 -13.73 -23.24 -12.37
N ASP A 12 -12.42 -23.41 -12.57
CA ASP A 12 -11.39 -22.86 -11.66
C ASP A 12 -11.39 -21.31 -11.62
N PHE A 13 -11.93 -20.63 -12.64
CA PHE A 13 -11.99 -19.16 -12.70
C PHE A 13 -13.27 -18.58 -12.09
N GLU A 14 -14.41 -19.29 -12.11
CA GLU A 14 -15.64 -18.82 -11.43
C GLU A 14 -15.54 -18.91 -9.90
N SER A 15 -14.63 -19.74 -9.38
CA SER A 15 -14.37 -19.91 -7.94
C SER A 15 -13.43 -18.84 -7.34
N ALA A 16 -12.71 -18.08 -8.18
CA ALA A 16 -11.68 -17.15 -7.74
C ALA A 16 -12.18 -15.70 -7.66
N ASP A 17 -12.82 -15.34 -6.54
CA ASP A 17 -13.31 -13.97 -6.25
C ASP A 17 -12.21 -12.88 -6.25
N ASP A 18 -10.93 -13.27 -6.20
CA ASP A 18 -9.80 -12.33 -6.20
C ASP A 18 -9.18 -12.19 -7.61
N SER A 19 -9.13 -10.94 -8.10
CA SER A 19 -8.49 -10.56 -9.37
C SER A 19 -7.01 -10.94 -9.41
N PHE A 20 -6.32 -10.92 -8.27
CA PHE A 20 -4.92 -11.34 -8.17
C PHE A 20 -4.77 -12.87 -8.22
N LEU A 21 -5.63 -13.60 -7.52
CA LEU A 21 -5.66 -15.06 -7.58
C LEU A 21 -5.97 -15.54 -9.00
N SER A 22 -6.93 -14.91 -9.67
CA SER A 22 -7.26 -15.16 -11.08
C SER A 22 -6.08 -14.90 -12.01
N TYR A 23 -5.30 -13.85 -11.76
CA TYR A 23 -4.05 -13.60 -12.50
C TYR A 23 -3.02 -14.72 -12.31
N LEU A 24 -2.79 -15.15 -11.06
CA LEU A 24 -1.86 -16.23 -10.75
C LEU A 24 -2.29 -17.55 -11.39
N LEU A 25 -3.59 -17.84 -11.36
CA LEU A 25 -4.17 -19.04 -11.92
C LEU A 25 -4.02 -19.07 -13.45
N ALA A 26 -4.31 -17.96 -14.14
CA ALA A 26 -4.07 -17.82 -15.58
C ALA A 26 -2.58 -17.97 -15.95
N LYS A 27 -1.68 -17.44 -15.12
CA LYS A 27 -0.23 -17.58 -15.34
C LYS A 27 0.25 -19.01 -15.14
N LYS A 28 -0.23 -19.70 -14.10
CA LYS A 28 0.04 -21.11 -13.84
C LYS A 28 -0.48 -21.99 -14.98
N GLN A 29 -1.68 -21.72 -15.49
CA GLN A 29 -2.25 -22.46 -16.61
C GLN A 29 -1.46 -22.28 -17.91
N THR A 30 -0.89 -21.10 -18.16
CA THR A 30 0.02 -20.89 -19.30
C THR A 30 1.23 -21.83 -19.23
N VAL A 31 1.86 -21.94 -18.07
CA VAL A 31 2.98 -22.88 -17.83
C VAL A 31 2.55 -24.34 -18.00
N ASN A 32 1.34 -24.68 -17.55
CA ASN A 32 0.80 -26.03 -17.72
C ASN A 32 0.55 -26.36 -19.20
N ILE A 33 0.02 -25.42 -19.98
CA ILE A 33 -0.17 -25.58 -21.43
C ILE A 33 1.18 -25.79 -22.13
N ASP A 34 2.22 -25.03 -21.76
CA ASP A 34 3.57 -25.22 -22.31
C ASP A 34 4.12 -26.63 -22.01
N LYS A 35 3.90 -27.14 -20.79
CA LYS A 35 4.29 -28.51 -20.41
C LYS A 35 3.52 -29.56 -21.21
N ILE A 36 2.21 -29.37 -21.39
CA ILE A 36 1.37 -30.28 -22.18
C ILE A 36 1.84 -30.26 -23.64
N ARG A 37 2.07 -29.07 -24.22
CA ARG A 37 2.61 -28.93 -25.58
C ARG A 37 3.93 -29.68 -25.75
N LEU A 38 4.87 -29.53 -24.81
CA LEU A 38 6.15 -30.24 -24.85
C LEU A 38 5.99 -31.76 -24.77
N ASN A 39 5.05 -32.24 -23.95
CA ASN A 39 4.74 -33.66 -23.87
C ASN A 39 4.09 -34.19 -25.15
N THR A 40 3.14 -33.45 -25.73
CA THR A 40 2.50 -33.82 -27.00
C THR A 40 3.50 -33.83 -28.15
N ILE A 41 4.42 -32.86 -28.21
CA ILE A 41 5.51 -32.84 -29.20
C ILE A 41 6.44 -34.04 -29.00
N ARG A 42 6.80 -34.38 -27.75
CA ARG A 42 7.63 -35.54 -27.45
C ARG A 42 6.98 -36.86 -27.86
N GLU A 43 5.67 -36.98 -27.65
CA GLU A 43 4.88 -38.17 -28.00
C GLU A 43 4.69 -38.31 -29.51
N SER A 44 4.42 -37.20 -30.22
CA SER A 44 4.27 -37.20 -31.68
C SER A 44 5.58 -37.47 -32.43
N LEU A 45 6.73 -37.03 -31.88
CA LEU A 45 8.07 -37.41 -32.35
C LEU A 45 8.33 -38.92 -32.23
N SER A 46 7.68 -39.60 -31.27
CA SER A 46 7.79 -41.05 -31.11
C SER A 46 6.90 -41.84 -32.08
N HIS A 47 5.81 -41.24 -32.57
CA HIS A 47 4.77 -41.94 -33.35
C HIS A 47 4.65 -41.51 -34.82
N ASN A 48 5.53 -40.64 -35.34
CA ASN A 48 5.58 -40.22 -36.76
C ASN A 48 4.26 -39.62 -37.28
N GLY A 49 3.48 -38.97 -36.40
CA GLY A 49 2.20 -38.33 -36.75
C GLY A 49 2.34 -36.83 -36.99
N SER A 50 2.63 -36.41 -38.23
CA SER A 50 2.78 -34.98 -38.57
C SER A 50 1.45 -34.22 -38.65
N ALA A 51 0.35 -34.89 -39.02
CA ALA A 51 -0.97 -34.26 -39.18
C ALA A 51 -1.66 -33.94 -37.84
N GLU A 52 -1.44 -34.75 -36.80
CA GLU A 52 -1.93 -34.49 -35.44
C GLU A 52 -1.19 -33.33 -34.78
N LEU A 53 0.05 -33.08 -35.22
CA LEU A 53 0.91 -32.00 -34.73
C LEU A 53 0.41 -30.62 -35.15
N ASP A 54 -0.04 -30.49 -36.40
CA ASP A 54 -0.57 -29.22 -36.93
C ASP A 54 -1.92 -28.87 -36.31
N ALA A 55 -2.85 -29.83 -36.22
CA ALA A 55 -4.16 -29.62 -35.61
C ALA A 55 -4.06 -29.29 -34.10
N ASN A 56 -3.17 -29.97 -33.38
CA ASN A 56 -2.92 -29.66 -31.96
C ASN A 56 -2.18 -28.32 -31.80
N GLY A 57 -1.31 -27.96 -32.74
CA GLY A 57 -0.56 -26.70 -32.75
C GLY A 57 -1.46 -25.46 -32.78
N ASP A 58 -2.45 -25.44 -33.68
CA ASP A 58 -3.41 -24.33 -33.78
C ASP A 58 -4.30 -24.24 -32.53
N MET A 59 -4.68 -25.39 -31.95
CA MET A 59 -5.46 -25.42 -30.70
C MET A 59 -4.65 -24.85 -29.53
N PHE A 60 -3.39 -25.27 -29.35
CA PHE A 60 -2.52 -24.73 -28.29
C PHE A 60 -2.28 -23.23 -28.47
N ARG A 61 -2.11 -22.76 -29.71
CA ARG A 61 -1.89 -21.34 -30.00
C ARG A 61 -3.11 -20.48 -29.64
N SER A 62 -4.31 -20.94 -29.96
CA SER A 62 -5.55 -20.23 -29.59
C SER A 62 -5.77 -20.22 -28.07
N LEU A 63 -5.50 -21.33 -27.39
CA LEU A 63 -5.60 -21.43 -25.93
C LEU A 63 -4.56 -20.57 -25.21
N GLU A 64 -3.32 -20.54 -25.70
CA GLU A 64 -2.27 -19.66 -25.19
C GLU A 64 -2.64 -18.19 -25.33
N PHE A 65 -3.20 -17.80 -26.46
CA PHE A 65 -3.68 -16.44 -26.70
C PHE A 65 -4.80 -16.05 -25.71
N GLU A 66 -5.79 -16.93 -25.52
CA GLU A 66 -6.86 -16.75 -24.52
C GLU A 66 -6.28 -16.53 -23.11
N MET A 67 -5.34 -17.37 -22.67
CA MET A 67 -4.77 -17.27 -21.33
C MET A 67 -3.91 -16.02 -21.14
N ARG A 68 -3.11 -15.65 -22.14
CA ARG A 68 -2.33 -14.41 -22.11
C ARG A 68 -3.24 -13.18 -22.06
N LYS A 69 -4.31 -13.16 -22.85
CA LYS A 69 -5.31 -12.09 -22.85
C LYS A 69 -5.94 -11.95 -21.46
N ARG A 70 -6.41 -13.04 -20.87
CA ARG A 70 -7.01 -13.03 -19.52
C ARG A 70 -6.02 -12.56 -18.46
N SER A 71 -4.79 -13.07 -18.47
CA SER A 71 -3.74 -12.64 -17.56
C SER A 71 -3.50 -11.13 -17.64
N HIS A 72 -3.47 -10.56 -18.84
CA HIS A 72 -3.29 -9.12 -19.02
C HIS A 72 -4.47 -8.31 -18.45
N ILE A 73 -5.71 -8.76 -18.69
CA ILE A 73 -6.92 -8.11 -18.17
C ILE A 73 -6.90 -8.13 -16.64
N PHE A 74 -6.65 -9.28 -16.01
CA PHE A 74 -6.62 -9.39 -14.55
C PHE A 74 -5.51 -8.54 -13.92
N LEU A 75 -4.34 -8.46 -14.56
CA LEU A 75 -3.25 -7.61 -14.12
C LEU A 75 -3.65 -6.12 -14.16
N GLN A 76 -4.32 -5.70 -15.23
CA GLN A 76 -4.78 -4.33 -15.37
C GLN A 76 -5.81 -3.99 -14.29
N THR A 77 -6.82 -4.84 -14.09
CA THR A 77 -7.84 -4.68 -13.04
C THR A 77 -7.22 -4.58 -11.65
N SER A 78 -6.29 -5.47 -11.32
CA SER A 78 -5.60 -5.47 -10.02
C SER A 78 -4.79 -4.18 -9.81
N ASN A 79 -4.12 -3.68 -10.84
CA ASN A 79 -3.34 -2.43 -10.77
C ASN A 79 -4.26 -1.20 -10.60
N GLU A 80 -5.42 -1.19 -11.26
CA GLU A 80 -6.43 -0.15 -11.09
C GLU A 80 -6.99 -0.13 -9.65
N GLN A 81 -7.30 -1.29 -9.07
CA GLN A 81 -7.72 -1.42 -7.67
C GLN A 81 -6.64 -0.89 -6.71
N TYR A 82 -5.37 -1.26 -6.96
CA TYR A 82 -4.25 -0.78 -6.15
C TYR A 82 -4.10 0.75 -6.21
N ARG A 83 -4.27 1.34 -7.41
CA ARG A 83 -4.23 2.79 -7.59
C ARG A 83 -5.35 3.50 -6.82
N GLN A 84 -6.57 2.95 -6.85
CA GLN A 84 -7.69 3.49 -6.09
C GLN A 84 -7.43 3.45 -4.58
N LEU A 85 -6.85 2.37 -4.08
CA LEU A 85 -6.50 2.21 -2.67
C LEU A 85 -5.44 3.25 -2.26
N GLN A 86 -4.41 3.48 -3.09
CA GLN A 86 -3.44 4.55 -2.87
C GLN A 86 -4.09 5.95 -2.84
N GLU A 87 -5.02 6.22 -3.75
CA GLU A 87 -5.76 7.49 -3.77
C GLU A 87 -6.64 7.67 -2.51
N GLN A 88 -7.28 6.59 -2.04
CA GLN A 88 -8.05 6.61 -0.79
C GLN A 88 -7.15 6.87 0.42
N MET A 89 -5.98 6.23 0.51
CA MET A 89 -5.01 6.50 1.57
C MET A 89 -4.53 7.95 1.55
N LYS A 90 -4.28 8.51 0.35
CA LYS A 90 -3.94 9.93 0.21
C LYS A 90 -5.08 10.82 0.71
N LYS A 91 -6.33 10.54 0.32
CA LYS A 91 -7.51 11.31 0.77
C LYS A 91 -7.73 11.22 2.27
N ARG A 92 -7.56 10.04 2.90
CA ARG A 92 -7.66 9.87 4.36
C ARG A 92 -6.63 10.71 5.14
N ARG A 93 -5.43 10.90 4.59
CA ARG A 93 -4.45 11.83 5.18
C ARG A 93 -4.89 13.29 5.14
N TYR A 94 -5.80 13.66 4.24
CA TYR A 94 -6.33 15.02 4.11
C TYR A 94 -7.72 15.22 4.75
N SER A 95 -8.43 14.14 5.10
CA SER A 95 -9.69 14.18 5.83
C SER A 95 -9.43 13.84 7.30
N VAL A 96 -8.80 14.76 8.02
CA VAL A 96 -8.89 14.79 9.49
C VAL A 96 -10.20 15.53 9.78
N ASP A 97 -11.23 14.80 10.22
CA ASP A 97 -12.46 15.42 10.72
C ASP A 97 -12.12 16.15 12.04
N PHE A 98 -12.17 17.48 12.01
CA PHE A 98 -11.84 18.36 13.14
C PHE A 98 -12.96 18.46 14.20
N ASP A 99 -14.07 17.74 14.02
CA ASP A 99 -15.31 17.92 14.79
C ASP A 99 -15.79 16.63 15.51
N SER A 100 -15.02 15.52 15.49
CA SER A 100 -15.35 14.40 16.35
C SER A 100 -14.95 14.73 17.80
N PRO A 101 -15.87 14.65 18.78
CA PRO A 101 -15.48 14.74 20.18
C PRO A 101 -14.43 13.66 20.47
N PRO A 102 -13.45 13.91 21.36
CA PRO A 102 -12.46 12.91 21.71
C PRO A 102 -13.19 11.72 22.33
N GLU A 103 -13.32 10.64 21.57
CA GLU A 103 -13.67 9.36 22.15
C GLU A 103 -12.50 8.96 23.06
N GLU A 104 -12.83 8.77 24.33
CA GLU A 104 -11.90 8.23 25.33
C GLU A 104 -11.36 6.91 24.78
N ILE A 105 -10.06 6.92 24.44
CA ILE A 105 -9.32 5.70 24.11
C ILE A 105 -9.37 4.85 25.38
N GLU A 106 -10.29 3.89 25.39
CA GLU A 106 -10.33 2.84 26.39
C GLU A 106 -8.96 2.15 26.37
N ASN A 107 -8.21 2.30 27.47
CA ASN A 107 -6.91 1.67 27.67
C ASN A 107 -7.07 0.16 27.44
N ILE A 108 -6.60 -0.30 26.29
CA ILE A 108 -6.41 -1.72 26.02
C ILE A 108 -5.30 -2.15 26.99
N PRO A 109 -5.54 -3.10 27.91
CA PRO A 109 -4.51 -3.52 28.85
C PRO A 109 -3.42 -4.24 28.06
N GLU A 110 -2.20 -3.69 28.13
CA GLU A 110 -0.95 -4.37 27.76
C GLU A 110 -0.88 -5.71 28.50
N THR A 111 -1.35 -6.77 27.85
CA THR A 111 -1.06 -8.14 28.26
C THR A 111 0.34 -8.47 27.77
N SER A 112 1.28 -8.25 28.66
CA SER A 112 2.63 -8.80 28.62
C SER A 112 2.55 -10.33 28.63
N MET A 113 2.52 -10.94 27.45
CA MET A 113 2.90 -12.34 27.26
C MET A 113 4.43 -12.41 27.15
N GLU A 114 5.11 -12.26 28.28
CA GLU A 114 6.43 -12.86 28.48
C GLU A 114 6.22 -14.32 28.90
N GLU A 115 5.95 -15.20 27.93
CA GLU A 115 6.15 -16.63 28.13
C GLU A 115 7.53 -16.98 27.59
N SER A 116 8.46 -17.17 28.51
CA SER A 116 9.77 -17.76 28.28
C SER A 116 9.61 -19.20 27.79
N VAL A 117 9.44 -19.38 26.48
CA VAL A 117 9.55 -20.70 25.86
C VAL A 117 11.03 -21.07 25.86
N GLU A 118 11.39 -21.99 26.76
CA GLU A 118 12.73 -22.53 26.92
C GLU A 118 13.25 -23.06 25.58
N GLU A 119 14.31 -22.45 25.05
CA GLU A 119 14.95 -22.80 23.78
C GLU A 119 15.41 -24.27 23.73
N ASP A 120 15.60 -24.89 24.90
CA ASP A 120 16.03 -26.27 25.04
C ASP A 120 14.98 -27.28 24.53
N ASP A 121 13.68 -27.02 24.69
CA ASP A 121 12.61 -27.95 24.30
C ASP A 121 12.46 -28.02 22.76
N LEU A 122 12.67 -26.89 22.07
CA LEU A 122 12.66 -26.81 20.62
C LEU A 122 13.87 -27.53 19.99
N THR A 123 15.02 -27.52 20.66
CA THR A 123 16.21 -28.24 20.19
C THR A 123 16.08 -29.76 20.35
N GLU A 124 15.43 -30.24 21.41
CA GLU A 124 15.10 -31.65 21.59
C GLU A 124 14.07 -32.15 20.58
N LEU A 125 13.02 -31.37 20.31
CA LEU A 125 12.03 -31.66 19.26
C LEU A 125 12.67 -31.76 17.87
N ARG A 126 13.59 -30.84 17.54
CA ARG A 126 14.36 -30.85 16.29
C ARG A 126 15.23 -32.10 16.17
N LYS A 127 15.95 -32.45 17.23
CA LYS A 127 16.83 -33.63 17.26
C LYS A 127 16.05 -34.94 17.14
N ARG A 128 14.86 -35.00 17.74
CA ARG A 128 13.99 -36.19 17.73
C ARG A 128 13.27 -36.38 16.39
N LEU A 129 12.90 -35.29 15.71
CA LEU A 129 12.36 -35.33 14.36
C LEU A 129 13.41 -35.74 13.32
N LEU A 130 14.65 -35.23 13.43
CA LEU A 130 15.78 -35.61 12.56
C LEU A 130 16.20 -37.07 12.77
N THR A 131 16.21 -37.56 14.00
CA THR A 131 16.58 -38.96 14.29
C THR A 131 15.51 -39.95 13.82
N LYS A 132 14.24 -39.55 13.79
CA LYS A 132 13.13 -40.43 13.39
C LYS A 132 13.04 -40.65 11.88
N SER A 133 13.60 -39.78 11.03
CA SER A 133 13.66 -40.02 9.58
C SER A 133 14.80 -40.93 9.15
N ALA A 134 15.76 -41.24 10.03
CA ALA A 134 16.90 -42.12 9.74
C ALA A 134 16.59 -43.63 9.89
N GLY A 135 15.36 -44.00 10.25
CA GLY A 135 15.01 -45.36 10.71
C GLY A 135 14.27 -46.28 9.73
N SER A 136 14.18 -45.97 8.43
CA SER A 136 13.41 -46.81 7.49
C SER A 136 14.21 -47.16 6.22
N GLU A 137 14.74 -48.39 6.23
CA GLU A 137 15.02 -49.28 5.09
C GLU A 137 16.20 -48.96 4.15
N THR A 138 17.34 -49.57 4.52
CA THR A 138 18.30 -50.34 3.70
C THR A 138 18.09 -50.34 2.17
N GLY A 139 18.95 -49.64 1.43
CA GLY A 139 19.19 -49.93 0.00
C GLY A 139 19.59 -48.75 -0.90
N GLY A 140 20.65 -47.99 -0.58
CA GLY A 140 21.16 -46.95 -1.50
C GLY A 140 22.03 -45.87 -0.84
N ASN A 141 23.06 -46.26 -0.09
CA ASN A 141 23.72 -45.38 0.89
C ASN A 141 24.45 -44.15 0.32
N ASP A 142 25.10 -44.23 -0.85
CA ASP A 142 26.03 -43.17 -1.26
C ASP A 142 25.39 -41.96 -1.95
N ASN A 143 24.18 -42.12 -2.50
CA ASN A 143 23.45 -41.03 -3.16
C ASN A 143 22.47 -40.33 -2.20
N ILE A 144 21.92 -41.06 -1.23
CA ILE A 144 21.00 -40.50 -0.23
C ILE A 144 21.76 -39.65 0.78
N ASP A 145 22.94 -40.08 1.25
CA ASP A 145 23.77 -39.25 2.15
C ASP A 145 24.21 -37.93 1.49
N LYS A 146 24.51 -37.95 0.19
CA LYS A 146 24.84 -36.73 -0.57
C LYS A 146 23.63 -35.81 -0.72
N GLN A 147 22.45 -36.35 -1.05
CA GLN A 147 21.23 -35.56 -1.11
C GLN A 147 20.80 -35.01 0.25
N LEU A 148 21.05 -35.76 1.33
CA LEU A 148 20.77 -35.34 2.69
C LEU A 148 21.71 -34.19 3.10
N GLN A 149 23.00 -34.30 2.77
CA GLN A 149 23.98 -33.24 3.01
C GLN A 149 23.68 -31.96 2.20
N GLU A 150 23.18 -32.10 0.97
CA GLU A 150 22.70 -30.97 0.17
C GLU A 150 21.44 -30.33 0.79
N HIS A 151 20.51 -31.14 1.29
CA HIS A 151 19.31 -30.65 1.98
C HIS A 151 19.63 -29.92 3.29
N ASP A 152 20.57 -30.44 4.08
CA ASP A 152 21.00 -29.82 5.34
C ASP A 152 21.72 -28.49 5.09
N ASN A 153 22.57 -28.41 4.06
CA ASN A 153 23.21 -27.14 3.66
C ASN A 153 22.18 -26.10 3.22
N ILE A 154 21.21 -26.49 2.37
CA ILE A 154 20.15 -25.58 1.93
C ILE A 154 19.27 -25.13 3.11
N GLN A 155 18.99 -26.02 4.06
CA GLN A 155 18.17 -25.69 5.22
C GLN A 155 18.93 -24.80 6.22
N SER A 156 20.24 -25.00 6.37
CA SER A 156 21.11 -24.12 7.15
C SER A 156 21.23 -22.73 6.53
N ASP A 157 21.37 -22.65 5.21
CA ASP A 157 21.42 -21.38 4.48
C ASP A 157 20.09 -20.63 4.57
N LEU A 158 18.96 -21.33 4.42
CA LEU A 158 17.63 -20.74 4.59
C LEU A 158 17.40 -20.26 6.03
N MET A 159 17.87 -20.99 7.03
CA MET A 159 17.79 -20.58 8.43
C MET A 159 18.62 -19.33 8.70
N ASN A 160 19.84 -19.25 8.15
CA ASN A 160 20.67 -18.04 8.23
C ASN A 160 20.01 -16.85 7.53
N ASP A 161 19.41 -17.05 6.36
CA ASP A 161 18.70 -16.01 5.63
C ASP A 161 17.43 -15.57 6.35
N MET A 162 16.70 -16.48 6.98
CA MET A 162 15.55 -16.17 7.85
C MET A 162 15.97 -15.34 9.06
N VAL A 163 17.05 -15.71 9.75
CA VAL A 163 17.59 -14.94 10.89
C VAL A 163 18.04 -13.55 10.44
N LYS A 164 18.70 -13.46 9.28
CA LYS A 164 19.13 -12.18 8.71
C LYS A 164 17.95 -11.31 8.29
N LEU A 165 16.90 -11.89 7.72
CA LEU A 165 15.68 -11.19 7.34
C LEU A 165 14.91 -10.69 8.57
N VAL A 166 14.79 -11.52 9.61
CA VAL A 166 14.18 -11.14 10.89
C VAL A 166 15.01 -10.06 11.59
N SER A 167 16.34 -10.12 11.55
CA SER A 167 17.21 -9.06 12.07
C SER A 167 17.01 -7.75 11.30
N ASN A 168 16.97 -7.80 9.97
CA ASN A 168 16.68 -6.62 9.15
C ASN A 168 15.26 -6.08 9.39
N LEU A 169 14.28 -6.95 9.64
CA LEU A 169 12.92 -6.56 9.96
C LEU A 169 12.86 -5.90 11.35
N LYS A 170 13.57 -6.45 12.33
CA LYS A 170 13.74 -5.87 13.66
C LYS A 170 14.40 -4.50 13.58
N ASP A 171 15.50 -4.39 12.84
CA ASP A 171 16.22 -3.11 12.66
C ASP A 171 15.35 -2.10 11.92
N GLY A 172 14.58 -2.54 10.91
CA GLY A 172 13.57 -1.74 10.22
C GLY A 172 12.43 -1.31 11.12
N ALA A 173 11.95 -2.16 12.02
CA ALA A 173 10.91 -1.85 12.99
C ALA A 173 11.39 -0.85 14.05
N VAL A 174 12.63 -0.99 14.53
CA VAL A 174 13.26 -0.02 15.44
C VAL A 174 13.46 1.33 14.75
N ALA A 175 13.93 1.34 13.50
CA ALA A 175 14.04 2.57 12.72
C ALA A 175 12.67 3.21 12.47
N PHE A 176 11.64 2.40 12.20
CA PHE A 176 10.26 2.88 12.05
C PHE A 176 9.71 3.45 13.35
N GLN A 177 9.93 2.80 14.49
CA GLN A 177 9.53 3.30 15.80
C GLN A 177 10.19 4.64 16.13
N ASN A 178 11.49 4.78 15.86
CA ASN A 178 12.20 6.05 16.05
C ASN A 178 11.67 7.15 15.13
N ALA A 179 11.38 6.84 13.86
CA ALA A 179 10.77 7.79 12.94
C ALA A 179 9.35 8.18 13.39
N LEU A 180 8.60 7.26 14.00
CA LEU A 180 7.26 7.51 14.52
C LEU A 180 7.29 8.40 15.76
N GLU A 181 8.27 8.21 16.65
CA GLU A 181 8.49 9.09 17.80
C GLU A 181 8.95 10.50 17.38
N GLU A 182 9.74 10.60 16.30
CA GLU A 182 10.09 11.88 15.68
C GLU A 182 8.86 12.56 15.06
N ASP A 183 8.05 11.81 14.31
CA ASP A 183 6.81 12.30 13.71
C ASP A 183 5.80 12.72 14.80
N GLU A 184 5.72 12.04 15.93
CA GLU A 184 4.87 12.42 17.07
C GLU A 184 5.32 13.76 17.68
N LYS A 185 6.63 14.00 17.79
CA LYS A 185 7.18 15.28 18.25
C LYS A 185 6.89 16.41 17.25
N ILE A 186 7.01 16.12 15.95
CA ILE A 186 6.67 17.08 14.89
C ILE A 186 5.17 17.36 14.88
N LEU A 187 4.32 16.36 15.09
CA LEU A 187 2.88 16.50 15.16
C LEU A 187 2.48 17.36 16.37
N ASN A 188 3.05 17.12 17.54
CA ASN A 188 2.87 17.98 18.72
C ASN A 188 3.30 19.43 18.45
N ALA A 189 4.43 19.63 17.77
CA ALA A 189 4.88 20.97 17.38
C ALA A 189 3.92 21.63 16.38
N ALA A 190 3.37 20.86 15.43
CA ALA A 190 2.37 21.32 14.47
C ALA A 190 1.04 21.64 15.16
N GLU A 191 0.61 20.86 16.14
CA GLU A 191 -0.58 21.10 16.95
C GLU A 191 -0.46 22.41 17.75
N ILE A 192 0.69 22.64 18.40
CA ILE A 192 0.98 23.91 19.07
C ILE A 192 0.95 25.06 18.06
N GLY A 193 1.56 24.88 16.88
CA GLY A 193 1.54 25.86 15.80
C GLY A 193 0.13 26.19 15.31
N ILE A 194 -0.72 25.18 15.14
CA ILE A 194 -2.13 25.32 14.76
C ILE A 194 -2.91 26.02 15.87
N HIS A 195 -2.69 25.68 17.13
CA HIS A 195 -3.37 26.33 18.25
C HIS A 195 -2.97 27.82 18.37
N VAL A 196 -1.70 28.15 18.16
CA VAL A 196 -1.22 29.55 18.12
C VAL A 196 -1.78 30.29 16.91
N ALA A 197 -1.82 29.67 15.72
CA ALA A 197 -2.40 30.26 14.52
C ALA A 197 -3.92 30.48 14.66
N SER A 198 -4.63 29.50 15.25
CA SER A 198 -6.07 29.58 15.54
C SER A 198 -6.38 30.70 16.53
N ASN A 199 -5.61 30.82 17.61
CA ASN A 199 -5.74 31.92 18.55
C ASN A 199 -5.41 33.28 17.90
N GLY A 200 -4.43 33.33 17.01
CA GLY A 200 -4.11 34.51 16.21
C GLY A 200 -5.26 34.91 15.27
N ILE A 201 -5.83 33.94 14.54
CA ILE A 201 -6.99 34.16 13.66
C ILE A 201 -8.21 34.57 14.48
N LYS A 202 -8.44 33.99 15.65
CA LYS A 202 -9.55 34.31 16.55
C LYS A 202 -9.41 35.70 17.15
N ASP A 203 -8.21 36.12 17.53
CA ASP A 203 -7.95 37.49 18.02
C ASP A 203 -8.06 38.52 16.89
N MET A 204 -7.52 38.22 15.70
CA MET A 204 -7.70 39.07 14.51
C MET A 204 -9.17 39.16 14.11
N SER A 205 -9.92 38.06 14.15
CA SER A 205 -11.36 38.00 13.90
C SER A 205 -12.13 38.80 14.96
N GLY A 206 -11.79 38.67 16.24
CA GLY A 206 -12.38 39.44 17.33
C GLY A 206 -12.11 40.94 17.24
N ARG A 207 -10.92 41.34 16.76
CA ARG A 207 -10.58 42.73 16.46
C ARG A 207 -11.35 43.23 15.24
N LEU A 208 -11.42 42.47 14.14
CA LEU A 208 -12.22 42.81 12.95
C LEU A 208 -13.71 42.95 13.29
N GLN A 209 -14.26 42.08 14.11
CA GLN A 209 -15.65 42.14 14.55
C GLN A 209 -15.93 43.37 15.43
N LYS A 210 -14.96 43.81 16.25
CA LYS A 210 -15.03 45.09 16.99
C LYS A 210 -14.90 46.32 16.08
N TYR A 211 -14.31 46.18 14.90
CA TYR A 211 -14.26 47.24 13.89
C TYR A 211 -15.57 47.36 13.10
N ASP A 212 -16.43 46.35 13.12
CA ASP A 212 -17.60 46.36 12.27
C ASP A 212 -18.75 47.23 12.84
N LYS A 213 -19.33 48.00 11.91
CA LYS A 213 -20.61 48.73 11.93
C LYS A 213 -20.72 50.13 12.54
N LYS A 214 -20.09 50.50 13.66
CA LYS A 214 -20.32 51.86 14.24
C LYS A 214 -19.14 52.82 14.25
N LYS A 215 -17.90 52.33 14.34
CA LYS A 215 -16.72 53.22 14.45
C LYS A 215 -16.14 53.59 13.09
N LEU A 216 -16.07 52.65 12.14
CA LEU A 216 -15.56 52.91 10.79
C LEU A 216 -16.44 53.92 10.03
N SER A 217 -17.76 53.78 10.12
CA SER A 217 -18.70 54.75 9.53
C SER A 217 -18.51 56.14 10.12
N LEU A 218 -18.36 56.27 11.44
CA LEU A 218 -18.15 57.56 12.11
C LEU A 218 -16.81 58.21 11.70
N TRP A 219 -15.71 57.45 11.67
CA TRP A 219 -14.41 57.96 11.18
C TRP A 219 -14.46 58.35 9.70
N PHE A 220 -15.18 57.59 8.87
CA PHE A 220 -15.38 57.91 7.47
C PHE A 220 -16.22 59.19 7.29
N TYR A 221 -17.33 59.34 8.02
CA TYR A 221 -18.13 60.57 8.02
C TYR A 221 -17.33 61.79 8.53
N LEU A 222 -16.52 61.62 9.57
CA LEU A 222 -15.69 62.70 10.12
C LEU A 222 -14.61 63.13 9.12
N CYS A 223 -13.96 62.19 8.45
CA CYS A 223 -12.96 62.48 7.41
C CYS A 223 -13.61 63.13 6.17
N SER A 224 -14.79 62.64 5.76
CA SER A 224 -15.57 63.25 4.67
C SER A 224 -16.00 64.67 5.00
N MET A 225 -16.38 64.95 6.26
CA MET A 225 -16.79 66.27 6.70
C MET A 225 -15.59 67.24 6.73
N ILE A 226 -14.42 66.81 7.20
CA ILE A 226 -13.19 67.59 7.14
C ILE A 226 -12.80 67.91 5.69
N PHE A 227 -12.93 66.93 4.79
CA PHE A 227 -12.56 67.09 3.39
C PHE A 227 -13.49 68.07 2.67
N MET A 228 -14.80 68.02 2.97
CA MET A 228 -15.78 68.98 2.46
C MET A 228 -15.44 70.41 2.89
N VAL A 229 -15.09 70.62 4.16
CA VAL A 229 -14.69 71.94 4.68
C VAL A 229 -13.37 72.42 4.05
N LEU A 230 -12.38 71.54 3.92
CA LEU A 230 -11.12 71.87 3.25
C LEU A 230 -11.33 72.24 1.77
N GLY A 231 -12.20 71.53 1.06
CA GLY A 231 -12.57 71.88 -0.31
C GLY A 231 -13.18 73.28 -0.41
N LEU A 232 -14.01 73.66 0.57
CA LEU A 232 -14.61 75.00 0.65
C LEU A 232 -13.56 76.07 0.97
N ILE A 233 -12.60 75.78 1.84
CA ILE A 233 -11.47 76.68 2.13
C ILE A 233 -10.61 76.85 0.87
N VAL A 234 -10.31 75.77 0.15
CA VAL A 234 -9.53 75.82 -1.09
C VAL A 234 -10.25 76.63 -2.17
N THR A 235 -11.55 76.42 -2.39
CA THR A 235 -12.32 77.21 -3.35
C THR A 235 -12.44 78.68 -2.92
N PHE A 236 -12.62 78.96 -1.63
CA PHE A 236 -12.61 80.33 -1.09
C PHE A 236 -11.26 81.02 -1.29
N VAL A 237 -10.15 80.30 -1.05
CA VAL A 237 -8.80 80.80 -1.31
C VAL A 237 -8.62 81.08 -2.80
N ILE A 238 -9.04 80.18 -3.69
CA ILE A 238 -8.96 80.39 -5.15
C ILE A 238 -9.75 81.64 -5.57
N VAL A 239 -10.98 81.83 -5.10
CA VAL A 239 -11.80 83.02 -5.40
C VAL A 239 -11.16 84.30 -4.86
N ARG A 240 -10.56 84.25 -3.66
CA ARG A 240 -9.90 85.42 -3.06
C ARG A 240 -8.51 85.70 -3.66
N LEU A 241 -7.85 84.70 -4.22
CA LEU A 241 -6.56 84.83 -4.90
C LEU A 241 -6.72 85.33 -6.35
N PHE A 242 -7.86 85.03 -6.98
CA PHE A 242 -8.27 85.55 -8.30
C PHE A 242 -9.52 86.44 -8.25
N PRO A 243 -9.53 87.57 -7.52
CA PRO A 243 -10.66 88.51 -7.54
C PRO A 243 -10.66 89.41 -8.79
N ALA A 244 -9.67 89.27 -9.68
CA ALA A 244 -9.48 90.13 -10.84
C ALA A 244 -8.91 89.34 -12.04
N LEU A 245 -9.78 88.57 -12.69
CA LEU A 245 -9.76 88.27 -14.12
C LEU A 245 -11.18 88.43 -14.65
#